data_AF-A0A378MUI8-F1
#
_entry.id   AF-A0A378MUI8-F1
#
_cell.length_a   1.000
_cell.length_b   1.000
_cell.length_c   1.000
_cell.angle_alpha   90.00
_cell.angle_beta   90.00
_cell.angle_gamma   90.00
#
_symmetry.space_group_name_H-M   'P 1'
#
loop_
_entity.id
_entity.type
_entity.pdbx_description
1 polymer ?
#
loop_
_entity_poly.entity_id
_entity_poly.type
_entity_poly.pdbx_seq_one_letter_code
_entity_poly.pdbx_strand_id
1 'polypeptide(L)'
;MKTTQHILDEREQQHGNYDSFAKIYGGLRKVSDSHAEKLTWPQQIAVEMILFKIARILNNGANHQDNYQDIAGYAMLGGGLYNPNGSAEVKALPKPLTDEERESELFGEVEQVIEPPTLVENNGWISIEDKLPPIETDVLGLCDISGMQLILIVSRELADNEWYFLSVNQYGLDDDVIEVTHWQPLPEPPKDNQ
;
A
#
# COMPACT_ATOMS: atom_id res chain seq x y z
N MET A 1 -31.97 -20.10 16.54
CA MET A 1 -30.73 -19.60 17.18
C MET A 1 -29.71 -20.72 17.11
N LYS A 2 -28.49 -20.47 16.60
CA LYS A 2 -27.44 -21.51 16.60
C LYS A 2 -27.07 -21.83 18.05
N THR A 3 -26.91 -23.11 18.36
CA THR A 3 -26.41 -23.53 19.68
C THR A 3 -24.91 -23.24 19.78
N THR A 4 -24.39 -23.12 21.01
CA THR A 4 -22.95 -22.94 21.23
C THR A 4 -22.13 -24.05 20.56
N GLN A 5 -22.60 -25.30 20.66
CA GLN A 5 -21.93 -26.44 20.03
C GLN A 5 -21.79 -26.25 18.52
N HIS A 6 -22.87 -25.83 17.86
CA HIS A 6 -22.86 -25.59 16.42
C HIS A 6 -21.84 -24.51 16.02
N ILE A 7 -21.68 -23.45 16.83
CA ILE A 7 -20.68 -22.40 16.58
C ILE A 7 -19.25 -22.95 16.75
N LEU A 8 -19.03 -23.82 17.74
CA LEU A 8 -17.73 -24.43 17.98
C LEU A 8 -17.35 -25.39 16.84
N ASP A 9 -18.29 -26.21 16.39
CA ASP A 9 -18.08 -27.15 15.28
C ASP A 9 -17.73 -26.40 13.97
N GLU A 10 -18.45 -25.31 13.66
CA GLU A 10 -18.15 -24.45 12.51
C GLU A 10 -16.74 -23.84 12.60
N ARG A 11 -16.33 -23.40 13.79
CA ARG A 11 -15.00 -22.82 13.99
C ARG A 11 -13.89 -23.85 13.92
N GLU A 12 -14.11 -25.05 14.43
CA GLU A 12 -13.12 -26.13 14.31
C GLU A 12 -12.93 -26.54 12.84
N GLN A 13 -14.00 -26.56 12.04
CA GLN A 13 -13.89 -26.80 10.60
C GLN A 13 -13.10 -25.68 9.88
N GLN A 14 -13.33 -24.42 10.25
CA GLN A 14 -12.68 -23.26 9.62
C GLN A 14 -11.26 -22.98 10.12
N HIS A 15 -10.93 -23.31 11.37
CA HIS A 15 -9.68 -22.86 11.99
C HIS A 15 -8.88 -24.00 12.62
N GLY A 16 -9.30 -25.23 12.38
CA GLY A 16 -8.69 -26.42 12.94
C GLY A 16 -8.98 -26.57 14.44
N ASN A 17 -8.36 -27.59 15.02
CA ASN A 17 -8.58 -27.97 16.41
C ASN A 17 -7.99 -26.93 17.38
N TYR A 18 -8.74 -26.58 18.44
CA TYR A 18 -8.36 -25.56 19.40
C TYR A 18 -7.10 -25.91 20.21
N ASP A 19 -6.95 -27.17 20.64
CA ASP A 19 -5.80 -27.58 21.45
C ASP A 19 -4.49 -27.52 20.63
N SER A 20 -4.59 -27.86 19.34
CA SER A 20 -3.48 -27.74 18.40
C SER A 20 -3.10 -26.28 18.19
N PHE A 21 -4.08 -25.41 17.96
CA PHE A 21 -3.88 -23.96 17.90
C PHE A 21 -3.19 -23.42 19.16
N ALA A 22 -3.69 -23.76 20.35
CA ALA A 22 -3.15 -23.28 21.63
C ALA A 22 -1.69 -23.70 21.84
N LYS A 23 -1.32 -24.92 21.43
CA LYS A 23 0.06 -25.40 21.49
C LYS A 23 0.98 -24.63 20.54
N ILE A 24 0.56 -24.45 19.29
CA ILE A 24 1.34 -23.72 18.28
C ILE A 24 1.55 -22.27 18.73
N TYR A 25 0.45 -21.59 19.06
CA TYR A 25 0.47 -20.20 19.49
C TYR A 25 1.27 -19.99 20.77
N GLY A 26 1.05 -20.84 21.78
CA GLY A 26 1.82 -20.78 23.03
C GLY A 26 3.32 -21.03 22.82
N GLY A 27 3.68 -21.87 21.85
CA GLY A 27 5.07 -22.07 21.44
C GLY A 27 5.71 -20.82 20.83
N LEU A 28 5.01 -20.20 19.87
CA LEU A 28 5.45 -18.94 19.24
C LEU A 28 5.60 -17.83 20.28
N ARG A 29 4.61 -17.70 21.18
CA ARG A 29 4.59 -16.67 22.21
C ARG A 29 5.76 -16.77 23.20
N LYS A 30 6.16 -17.99 23.57
CA LYS A 30 7.35 -18.20 24.44
C LYS A 30 8.61 -17.58 23.85
N VAL A 31 8.74 -17.57 22.53
CA VAL A 31 9.86 -16.92 21.85
C VAL A 31 9.71 -15.42 21.90
N SER A 32 8.55 -14.87 21.51
CA SER A 32 8.33 -13.42 21.44
C SER A 32 8.34 -12.73 22.80
N ASP A 33 7.78 -13.35 23.84
CA ASP A 33 7.64 -12.73 25.17
C ASP A 33 9.02 -12.39 25.77
N SER A 34 10.05 -13.20 25.50
CA SER A 34 11.42 -12.93 25.94
C SER A 34 12.08 -11.71 25.28
N HIS A 35 11.43 -11.13 24.27
CA HIS A 35 11.91 -9.97 23.52
C HIS A 35 10.96 -8.76 23.60
N ALA A 36 9.83 -8.88 24.31
CA ALA A 36 8.79 -7.87 24.37
C ALA A 36 9.27 -6.52 24.92
N GLU A 37 10.20 -6.53 25.89
CA GLU A 37 10.74 -5.31 26.51
C GLU A 37 11.47 -4.37 25.54
N LYS A 38 11.88 -4.87 24.37
CA LYS A 38 12.55 -4.10 23.33
C LYS A 38 11.57 -3.36 22.40
N LEU A 39 10.27 -3.61 22.56
CA LEU A 39 9.22 -3.15 21.66
C LEU A 39 8.28 -2.18 22.38
N THR A 40 7.76 -1.20 21.65
CA THR A 40 6.65 -0.37 22.11
C THR A 40 5.36 -1.20 22.20
N TRP A 41 4.38 -0.76 22.99
CA TRP A 41 3.08 -1.45 23.10
C TRP A 41 2.42 -1.72 21.74
N PRO A 42 2.33 -0.77 20.79
CA PRO A 42 1.78 -1.04 19.47
C PRO A 42 2.54 -2.13 18.69
N GLN A 43 3.88 -2.13 18.77
CA GLN A 43 4.71 -3.16 18.13
C GLN A 43 4.49 -4.54 18.76
N GLN A 44 4.38 -4.62 20.09
CA GLN A 44 4.08 -5.88 20.78
C GLN A 44 2.73 -6.44 20.34
N ILE A 45 1.69 -5.60 20.25
CA ILE A 45 0.36 -6.01 19.78
C ILE A 45 0.41 -6.47 18.32
N ALA A 46 1.14 -5.77 17.45
CA ALA A 46 1.30 -6.20 16.07
C ALA A 46 1.95 -7.58 15.96
N VAL A 47 3.06 -7.80 16.69
CA VAL A 47 3.73 -9.11 16.74
C VAL A 47 2.79 -10.20 17.26
N GLU A 48 2.10 -9.96 18.37
CA GLU A 48 1.11 -10.87 18.95
C GLU A 48 0.05 -11.29 17.91
N MET A 49 -0.53 -10.31 17.21
CA MET A 49 -1.55 -10.57 16.21
C MET A 49 -1.01 -11.32 14.99
N ILE A 50 0.20 -11.02 14.53
CA ILE A 50 0.87 -11.76 13.45
C ILE A 50 1.09 -13.21 13.86
N LEU A 51 1.64 -13.47 15.05
CA LEU A 51 1.85 -14.83 15.55
C LEU A 51 0.53 -15.60 15.69
N PHE A 52 -0.55 -14.92 16.08
CA PHE A 52 -1.88 -15.51 16.14
C PHE A 52 -2.37 -15.97 14.76
N LYS A 53 -2.14 -15.16 13.71
CA LYS A 53 -2.50 -15.52 12.33
C LYS A 53 -1.60 -16.64 11.78
N ILE A 54 -0.31 -16.62 12.08
CA ILE A 54 0.61 -17.73 11.75
C ILE A 54 0.13 -19.03 12.41
N ALA A 55 -0.27 -18.99 13.67
CA ALA A 55 -0.81 -20.16 14.36
C ALA A 55 -2.10 -20.69 13.69
N ARG A 56 -2.98 -19.80 13.18
CA ARG A 56 -4.14 -20.23 12.38
C ARG A 56 -3.75 -20.86 11.05
N ILE A 57 -2.79 -20.29 10.34
CA ILE A 57 -2.29 -20.82 9.06
C ILE A 57 -1.77 -22.25 9.26
N LEU A 58 -0.93 -22.45 10.29
CA LEU A 58 -0.38 -23.76 10.64
C LEU A 58 -1.45 -24.73 11.14
N ASN A 59 -2.55 -24.24 11.70
CA ASN A 59 -3.65 -25.04 12.21
C ASN A 59 -4.80 -25.16 11.18
N ASN A 60 -4.49 -25.68 9.98
CA ASN A 60 -5.45 -25.89 8.88
C ASN A 60 -5.97 -24.60 8.21
N GLY A 61 -5.26 -23.49 8.35
CA GLY A 61 -5.66 -22.18 7.80
C GLY A 61 -4.91 -21.73 6.56
N ALA A 62 -4.11 -22.60 5.93
CA ALA A 62 -3.20 -22.25 4.84
C ALA A 62 -3.89 -21.61 3.62
N ASN A 63 -5.15 -21.96 3.34
CA ASN A 63 -5.91 -21.41 2.22
C ASN A 63 -6.83 -20.24 2.61
N HIS A 64 -6.82 -19.79 3.86
CA HIS A 64 -7.63 -18.65 4.31
C HIS A 64 -6.87 -17.35 4.09
N GLN A 65 -7.14 -16.70 2.94
CA GLN A 65 -6.49 -15.46 2.51
C GLN A 65 -6.54 -14.35 3.57
N ASP A 66 -7.65 -14.25 4.30
CA ASP A 66 -7.87 -13.27 5.38
C ASP A 66 -6.73 -13.28 6.41
N ASN A 67 -6.16 -14.45 6.72
CA ASN A 67 -5.05 -14.54 7.68
C ASN A 67 -3.79 -13.85 7.15
N TYR A 68 -3.51 -13.95 5.85
CA TYR A 68 -2.35 -13.31 5.23
C TYR A 68 -2.56 -11.79 5.09
N GLN A 69 -3.78 -11.39 4.72
CA GLN A 69 -4.15 -9.98 4.65
C GLN A 69 -4.04 -9.31 6.03
N ASP A 70 -4.50 -9.98 7.09
CA ASP A 70 -4.37 -9.50 8.46
C ASP A 70 -2.90 -9.36 8.87
N ILE A 71 -2.03 -10.32 8.51
CA ILE A 71 -0.58 -10.23 8.78
C ILE A 71 0.01 -8.98 8.13
N ALA A 72 -0.30 -8.73 6.85
CA ALA A 72 0.17 -7.54 6.16
C ALA A 72 -0.32 -6.26 6.85
N GLY A 73 -1.60 -6.21 7.24
CA GLY A 73 -2.19 -5.09 7.97
C GLY A 73 -1.49 -4.82 9.31
N TYR A 74 -1.28 -5.85 10.13
CA TYR A 74 -0.60 -5.70 11.41
C TYR A 74 0.88 -5.33 11.25
N ALA A 75 1.56 -5.84 10.22
CA ALA A 75 2.93 -5.44 9.91
C ALA A 75 3.00 -3.94 9.54
N MET A 76 2.06 -3.45 8.73
CA MET A 76 1.99 -2.02 8.39
C MET A 76 1.72 -1.14 9.63
N LEU A 77 0.79 -1.54 10.49
CA LEU A 77 0.45 -0.79 11.70
C LEU A 77 1.59 -0.82 12.73
N GLY A 78 2.17 -1.99 13.00
CA GLY A 78 3.25 -2.17 13.97
C GLY A 78 4.58 -1.57 13.54
N GLY A 79 4.85 -1.59 12.23
CA GLY A 79 6.03 -0.98 11.62
C GLY A 79 5.92 0.54 11.46
N GLY A 80 4.76 1.14 11.72
CA GLY A 80 4.52 2.58 11.48
C GLY A 80 4.51 2.94 9.99
N LEU A 81 4.22 1.96 9.12
CA LEU A 81 4.18 2.12 7.67
C LEU A 81 2.81 2.58 7.16
N TYR A 82 1.79 2.55 8.01
CA TYR A 82 0.44 3.01 7.68
C TYR A 82 0.20 4.44 8.16
N ASN A 83 -0.17 5.34 7.24
CA ASN A 83 -0.61 6.70 7.55
C ASN A 83 -2.02 6.94 6.97
N PRO A 84 -3.07 7.03 7.81
CA PRO A 84 -4.46 7.20 7.33
C PRO A 84 -4.73 8.57 6.69
N ASN A 85 -3.85 9.55 6.91
CA ASN A 85 -4.00 10.92 6.40
C ASN A 85 -2.97 11.26 5.32
N GLY A 86 -2.04 10.34 5.02
CA GLY A 86 -1.11 10.48 3.91
C GLY A 86 -1.71 9.82 2.68
N SER A 87 -1.81 10.55 1.57
CA SER A 87 -1.97 9.95 0.23
C SER A 87 -0.67 9.24 -0.15
N ALA A 88 -0.30 8.20 0.61
CA ALA A 88 0.86 7.38 0.30
C ALA A 88 0.40 6.31 -0.70
N GLU A 89 0.62 6.56 -1.98
CA GLU A 89 0.71 5.46 -2.93
C GLU A 89 1.89 4.58 -2.48
N VAL A 90 1.58 3.32 -2.17
CA VAL A 90 2.59 2.31 -1.86
C VAL A 90 3.39 2.08 -3.15
N LYS A 91 4.63 2.58 -3.23
CA LYS A 91 5.57 2.18 -4.30
C LYS A 91 6.03 0.74 -4.06
N ALA A 92 5.10 -0.21 -4.20
CA ALA A 92 5.43 -1.63 -4.33
C ALA A 92 5.55 -1.93 -5.83
N LEU A 93 6.73 -1.68 -6.39
CA LEU A 93 7.07 -2.27 -7.68
C LEU A 93 7.77 -3.61 -7.42
N PRO A 94 7.29 -4.74 -7.99
CA PRO A 94 8.03 -5.98 -7.93
C PRO A 94 9.39 -5.77 -8.61
N LYS A 95 10.47 -6.05 -7.89
CA LYS A 95 11.82 -6.02 -8.44
C LYS A 95 12.27 -7.46 -8.69
N PRO A 96 12.94 -7.75 -9.83
CA PRO A 96 13.59 -9.03 -10.02
C PRO A 96 14.65 -9.24 -8.94
N LEU A 97 14.74 -10.48 -8.42
CA LEU A 97 15.73 -10.88 -7.44
C LEU A 97 17.16 -10.57 -7.92
N THR A 98 18.01 -10.14 -6.99
CA THR A 98 19.45 -10.09 -7.27
C THR A 98 20.05 -11.49 -7.34
N ASP A 99 21.22 -11.64 -7.98
CA ASP A 99 21.86 -12.95 -8.13
C ASP A 99 22.22 -13.60 -6.78
N GLU A 100 22.58 -12.81 -5.76
CA GLU A 100 22.81 -13.31 -4.40
C GLU A 100 21.53 -13.82 -3.71
N GLU A 101 20.39 -13.17 -3.94
CA GLU A 101 19.10 -13.58 -3.35
C GLU A 101 18.53 -14.81 -4.05
N ARG A 102 18.82 -15.02 -5.34
CA ARG A 102 18.45 -16.24 -6.09
C ARG A 102 19.20 -17.48 -5.64
N GLU A 103 20.43 -17.32 -5.16
CA GLU A 103 21.25 -18.44 -4.66
C GLU A 103 21.01 -18.75 -3.17
N SER A 104 20.16 -17.98 -2.50
CA SER A 104 19.80 -18.18 -1.09
C SER A 104 18.75 -19.28 -0.93
N GLU A 105 19.02 -20.27 -0.06
CA GLU A 105 18.07 -21.34 0.29
C GLU A 105 16.76 -20.83 0.93
N LEU A 106 16.71 -19.55 1.35
CA LEU A 106 15.51 -18.92 1.93
C LEU A 106 14.44 -18.52 0.90
N PHE A 107 14.80 -18.33 -0.38
CA PHE A 107 13.91 -17.73 -1.37
C PHE A 107 13.42 -18.68 -2.47
N GLY A 108 13.81 -19.96 -2.45
CA GLY A 108 13.22 -21.01 -3.29
C GLY A 108 13.07 -20.67 -4.79
N GLU A 109 11.93 -21.02 -5.39
CA GLU A 109 11.59 -20.77 -6.81
C GLU A 109 10.82 -19.45 -7.05
N VAL A 110 10.89 -18.50 -6.12
CA VAL A 110 10.10 -17.26 -6.26
C VAL A 110 10.83 -16.34 -7.26
N GLU A 111 10.13 -15.74 -8.24
CA GLU A 111 10.76 -14.88 -9.27
C GLU A 111 10.90 -13.40 -8.85
N GLN A 112 10.16 -12.97 -7.82
CA GLN A 112 10.01 -11.56 -7.42
C GLN A 112 9.96 -11.43 -5.90
N VAL A 113 10.57 -10.36 -5.37
CA VAL A 113 10.53 -10.00 -3.94
C VAL A 113 9.78 -8.68 -3.76
N ILE A 114 8.93 -8.63 -2.73
CA ILE A 114 8.28 -7.39 -2.30
C ILE A 114 9.20 -6.72 -1.27
N GLU A 115 9.85 -5.64 -1.66
CA GLU A 115 10.64 -4.83 -0.73
C GLU A 115 9.71 -4.08 0.27
N PRO A 116 10.16 -3.86 1.52
CA PRO A 116 9.40 -3.08 2.49
C PRO A 116 9.17 -1.67 1.94
N PRO A 117 7.92 -1.15 1.97
CA PRO A 117 7.61 0.12 1.33
C PRO A 117 8.32 1.28 2.03
N THR A 118 9.03 2.09 1.24
CA THR A 118 9.58 3.36 1.70
C THR A 118 8.49 4.43 1.62
N LEU A 119 8.18 5.05 2.76
CA LEU A 119 7.30 6.21 2.80
C LEU A 119 8.00 7.41 2.13
N VAL A 120 7.46 7.85 1.00
CA VAL A 120 7.86 9.12 0.36
C VAL A 120 6.79 10.15 0.69
N GLU A 121 7.20 11.24 1.35
CA GLU A 121 6.33 12.35 1.68
C GLU A 121 5.97 13.10 0.38
N ASN A 122 4.82 12.78 -0.21
CA ASN A 122 4.31 13.50 -1.38
C ASN A 122 3.33 14.57 -0.90
N ASN A 123 3.67 15.85 -1.08
CA ASN A 123 2.85 17.02 -0.72
C ASN A 123 1.62 17.19 -1.63
N GLY A 124 0.93 16.09 -1.94
CA GLY A 124 -0.22 15.99 -2.86
C GLY A 124 0.12 15.92 -4.35
N TRP A 125 1.40 16.08 -4.73
CA TRP A 125 1.86 16.02 -6.13
C TRP A 125 2.06 14.58 -6.60
N ILE A 126 1.60 14.29 -7.81
CA ILE A 126 1.67 12.96 -8.44
C ILE A 126 2.58 13.08 -9.67
N SER A 127 3.64 12.27 -9.76
CA SER A 127 4.49 12.23 -10.96
C SER A 127 3.73 11.63 -12.14
N ILE A 128 3.91 12.18 -13.35
CA ILE A 128 3.30 11.60 -14.57
C ILE A 128 3.86 10.21 -14.91
N GLU A 129 5.07 9.89 -14.42
CA GLU A 129 5.68 8.56 -14.54
C GLU A 129 5.01 7.53 -13.62
N ASP A 130 4.51 7.99 -12.46
CA ASP A 130 3.80 7.15 -11.50
C ASP A 130 2.34 6.93 -11.95
N LYS A 131 1.65 8.02 -12.32
CA LYS A 131 0.26 7.99 -12.76
C LYS A 131 -0.11 9.21 -13.58
N LEU A 132 -0.68 8.99 -14.76
CA LEU A 132 -1.24 10.06 -15.59
C LEU A 132 -2.61 10.53 -15.05
N PRO A 133 -2.94 11.84 -15.13
CA PRO A 133 -4.28 12.33 -14.83
C PRO A 133 -5.29 11.77 -15.84
N PRO A 134 -6.60 11.72 -15.54
CA PRO A 134 -7.61 11.31 -16.52
C PRO A 134 -7.56 12.18 -17.80
N ILE A 135 -7.99 11.62 -18.93
CA ILE A 135 -8.10 12.38 -20.20
C ILE A 135 -9.20 13.45 -20.02
N GLU A 136 -9.06 14.60 -20.69
CA GLU A 136 -10.06 15.69 -20.69
C GLU A 136 -10.42 16.15 -19.27
N THR A 137 -9.46 16.14 -18.36
CA THR A 137 -9.65 16.56 -16.97
C THR A 137 -8.62 17.61 -16.58
N ASP A 138 -9.12 18.76 -16.16
CA ASP A 138 -8.29 19.88 -15.71
C ASP A 138 -7.63 19.56 -14.36
N VAL A 139 -6.32 19.74 -14.31
CA VAL A 139 -5.48 19.52 -13.13
C VAL A 139 -4.49 20.67 -12.96
N LEU A 140 -3.94 20.84 -11.75
CA LEU A 140 -2.75 21.66 -11.57
C LEU A 140 -1.55 20.88 -12.08
N GLY A 141 -0.80 21.43 -13.02
CA GLY A 141 0.41 20.84 -13.59
C GLY A 141 1.66 21.63 -13.22
N LEU A 142 2.72 20.93 -12.80
CA LEU A 142 4.07 21.47 -12.67
C LEU A 142 4.75 21.37 -14.03
N CYS A 143 4.82 22.52 -14.71
CA CYS A 143 5.22 22.64 -16.08
C CYS A 143 6.63 23.20 -16.20
N ASP A 144 7.41 22.72 -17.16
CA ASP A 144 8.63 23.38 -17.60
C ASP A 144 8.36 24.09 -18.94
N ILE A 145 8.48 25.41 -18.95
CA ILE A 145 8.31 26.23 -20.14
C ILE A 145 9.59 27.03 -20.34
N SER A 146 10.36 26.65 -21.37
CA SER A 146 11.63 27.32 -21.71
C SER A 146 12.63 27.39 -20.55
N GLY A 147 12.71 26.34 -19.71
CA GLY A 147 13.59 26.26 -18.55
C GLY A 147 13.06 27.00 -17.31
N MET A 148 11.80 27.47 -17.35
CA MET A 148 11.12 28.07 -16.22
C MET A 148 10.05 27.11 -15.68
N GLN A 149 10.16 26.80 -14.40
CA GLN A 149 9.16 25.98 -13.71
C GLN A 149 7.96 26.83 -13.30
N LEU A 150 6.77 26.47 -13.78
CA LEU A 150 5.51 27.15 -13.52
C LEU A 150 4.43 26.16 -13.07
N ILE A 151 3.45 26.66 -12.31
CA ILE A 151 2.23 25.90 -11.98
C ILE A 151 1.10 26.46 -12.83
N LEU A 152 0.54 25.62 -13.70
CA LEU A 152 -0.54 25.97 -14.62
C LEU A 152 -1.74 25.03 -14.44
N ILE A 153 -2.90 25.43 -14.96
CA ILE A 153 -4.02 24.49 -15.14
C ILE A 153 -3.80 23.82 -16.49
N VAL A 154 -3.72 22.50 -16.49
CA VAL A 154 -3.47 21.70 -17.70
C VAL A 154 -4.51 20.60 -17.85
N SER A 155 -4.80 20.22 -19.09
CA SER A 155 -5.61 19.04 -19.43
C SER A 155 -4.76 18.06 -20.24
N ARG A 156 -4.94 16.77 -19.98
CA ARG A 156 -4.37 15.70 -20.80
C ARG A 156 -5.31 15.40 -21.96
N GLU A 157 -4.85 15.63 -23.17
CA GLU A 157 -5.58 15.35 -24.41
C GLU A 157 -5.02 14.12 -25.12
N LEU A 158 -5.85 13.49 -25.96
CA LEU A 158 -5.48 12.33 -26.78
C LEU A 158 -5.79 12.64 -28.25
N ALA A 159 -4.77 12.65 -29.10
CA ALA A 159 -4.93 12.74 -30.56
C ALA A 159 -3.98 11.76 -31.25
N ASP A 160 -4.43 11.11 -32.33
CA ASP A 160 -3.62 10.19 -33.14
C ASP A 160 -2.87 9.10 -32.33
N ASN A 161 -3.51 8.57 -31.28
CA ASN A 161 -2.95 7.60 -30.32
C ASN A 161 -1.77 8.09 -29.48
N GLU A 162 -1.43 9.38 -29.55
CA GLU A 162 -0.48 10.03 -28.67
C GLU A 162 -1.21 10.97 -27.71
N TRP A 163 -0.67 11.14 -26.52
CA TRP A 163 -1.23 12.06 -25.53
C TRP A 163 -0.28 13.22 -25.31
N TYR A 164 -0.86 14.37 -25.00
CA TYR A 164 -0.12 15.61 -24.73
C TYR A 164 -0.86 16.42 -23.68
N PHE A 165 -0.16 17.40 -23.09
CA PHE A 165 -0.76 18.34 -22.15
C PHE A 165 -0.95 19.70 -22.82
N LEU A 166 -2.13 20.29 -22.62
CA LEU A 166 -2.44 21.66 -23.01
C LEU A 166 -2.67 22.52 -21.77
N SER A 167 -2.22 23.77 -21.78
CA SER A 167 -2.60 24.76 -20.76
C SER A 167 -4.00 25.28 -21.00
N VAL A 168 -4.85 25.21 -19.98
CA VAL A 168 -6.25 25.66 -20.03
C VAL A 168 -6.40 27.13 -19.63
N ASN A 169 -5.52 27.63 -18.75
CA ASN A 169 -5.62 28.97 -18.18
C ASN A 169 -4.63 30.00 -18.78
N GLN A 170 -3.89 29.64 -19.82
CA GLN A 170 -2.96 30.54 -20.49
C GLN A 170 -3.63 31.19 -21.70
N TYR A 171 -4.13 32.42 -21.53
CA TYR A 171 -4.55 33.23 -22.67
C TYR A 171 -3.32 33.74 -23.44
N GLY A 172 -3.12 33.27 -24.67
CA GLY A 172 -2.51 34.09 -25.70
C GLY A 172 -1.27 33.62 -26.46
N LEU A 173 -0.83 32.35 -26.38
CA LEU A 173 0.19 31.84 -27.31
C LEU A 173 -0.07 30.35 -27.53
N ASP A 174 -0.60 30.03 -28.71
CA ASP A 174 -0.74 28.72 -29.38
C ASP A 174 -1.15 27.49 -28.55
N ASP A 175 -1.76 26.48 -29.17
CA ASP A 175 -2.03 25.18 -28.53
C ASP A 175 -0.71 24.40 -28.32
N ASP A 176 0.28 25.05 -27.69
CA ASP A 176 1.61 24.52 -27.51
C ASP A 176 1.54 23.38 -26.49
N VAL A 177 2.06 22.23 -26.89
CA VAL A 177 2.24 21.07 -26.03
C VAL A 177 3.20 21.46 -24.91
N ILE A 178 2.75 21.32 -23.66
CA ILE A 178 3.54 21.68 -22.47
C ILE A 178 4.11 20.42 -21.84
N GLU A 179 5.37 20.50 -21.43
CA GLU A 179 6.00 19.44 -20.64
C GLU A 179 5.54 19.54 -19.18
N VAL A 180 4.87 18.50 -18.70
CA VAL A 180 4.37 18.39 -17.33
C VAL A 180 5.10 17.26 -16.63
N THR A 181 5.64 17.53 -15.44
CA THR A 181 6.37 16.51 -14.65
C THR A 181 5.51 15.93 -13.53
N HIS A 182 4.68 16.77 -12.89
CA HIS A 182 3.85 16.39 -11.75
C HIS A 182 2.49 17.08 -11.84
N TRP A 183 1.45 16.49 -11.25
CA TRP A 183 0.11 17.07 -11.21
C TRP A 183 -0.62 16.91 -9.88
N GLN A 184 -1.67 17.71 -9.66
CA GLN A 184 -2.64 17.60 -8.56
C GLN A 184 -4.07 17.83 -9.08
N PRO A 185 -5.09 17.20 -8.49
CA PRO A 185 -6.47 17.60 -8.77
C PRO A 185 -6.71 19.07 -8.39
N LEU A 186 -7.60 19.75 -9.12
CA LEU A 186 -7.98 21.13 -8.77
C LEU A 186 -8.59 21.16 -7.36
N PRO A 187 -8.19 22.12 -6.50
CA PRO A 187 -8.75 22.24 -5.16
C PRO A 187 -10.23 22.65 -5.22
N GLU A 188 -11.05 22.08 -4.34
CA GLU A 188 -12.43 22.55 -4.18
C GLU A 188 -12.44 23.98 -3.61
N PRO A 189 -13.31 24.87 -4.12
CA PRO A 189 -13.48 26.19 -3.53
C PRO A 189 -13.95 26.05 -2.06
N PRO A 190 -13.59 27.01 -1.18
CA PRO A 190 -14.08 27.00 0.19
C PRO A 190 -15.62 26.94 0.21
N LYS A 191 -16.19 26.13 1.10
CA LYS A 191 -17.64 26.12 1.31
C LYS A 191 -18.04 27.48 1.88
N ASP A 192 -19.06 28.11 1.28
CA ASP A 192 -19.67 29.29 1.87
C ASP A 192 -20.16 28.93 3.27
N ASN A 193 -19.66 29.63 4.30
CA ASN A 193 -20.16 29.50 5.65
C ASN A 193 -21.62 29.99 5.68
N GLN A 194 -22.58 29.06 5.70
CA GLN A 194 -23.99 29.36 6.00
C GLN A 194 -24.18 29.78 7.45
#